data_AF-A0A382BMX7-F1
#
_entry.id   AF-A0A382BMX7-F1
#
_cell.length_a   1.000
_cell.length_b   1.000
_cell.length_c   1.000
_cell.angle_alpha   90.00
_cell.angle_beta   90.00
_cell.angle_gamma   90.00
#
_symmetry.space_group_name_H-M   'P 1'
#
loop_
_entity.id
_entity.type
_entity.pdbx_description
1 polymer ?
#
loop_
_entity_poly.entity_id
_entity_poly.type
_entity_poly.pdbx_seq_one_letter_code
_entity_poly.pdbx_strand_id
1 'polypeptide(L)'
;MVPLLGLTQERVDFTGYWVSVISEDWRWRMVVPARGDYASIPIGAEGRRVADLWDPDNIGPDEACKPYGAAGIMRVPGRLHITWENESTLRIDTDAGMQTRYFHLNGQTPSEMKPTLQGYSVAQWAVPPGGTSAGSGLGAVAGRTAAIAQSRTLEVRTTHMLPAYLRWNGVPYSADAALAEYYDLIERPDGNIWFVVTTVVDDPLYLDQPYVTSANFKKESDDSKWNPVPCLEQ
;
A
#
# COMPACT_ATOMS: atom_id res chain seq x y z
N MET A 1 3.12 43.62 18.41
CA MET A 1 3.61 42.72 17.36
C MET A 1 3.37 41.30 17.87
N VAL A 2 2.29 40.66 17.42
CA VAL A 2 1.89 39.31 17.85
C VAL A 2 2.64 38.31 16.97
N PRO A 3 3.32 37.30 17.52
CA PRO A 3 3.99 36.31 16.69
C PRO A 3 2.92 35.44 16.01
N LEU A 4 3.02 35.27 14.69
CA LEU A 4 2.33 34.20 13.99
C LEU A 4 2.90 32.88 14.50
N LEU A 5 2.15 32.17 15.34
CA LEU A 5 2.35 30.75 15.56
C LEU A 5 1.98 30.04 14.25
N GLY A 6 2.99 29.73 13.44
CA GLY A 6 2.85 28.76 12.36
C GLY A 6 2.46 27.43 12.98
N LEU A 7 1.26 26.95 12.68
CA LEU A 7 0.84 25.59 12.98
C LEU A 7 1.66 24.67 12.07
N THR A 8 2.80 24.18 12.56
CA THR A 8 3.47 23.04 11.94
C THR A 8 2.54 21.85 12.11
N GLN A 9 1.89 21.41 11.02
CA GLN A 9 1.28 20.10 10.98
C GLN A 9 2.39 19.09 11.25
N GLU A 10 2.41 18.53 12.46
CA GLU A 10 3.37 17.49 12.82
C GLU A 10 3.08 16.29 11.91
N ARG A 11 4.01 16.03 10.99
CA ARG A 11 3.95 14.86 10.11
C ARG A 11 4.13 13.65 10.99
N VAL A 12 3.28 12.65 10.83
CA VAL A 12 3.51 11.36 11.46
C VAL A 12 4.77 10.74 10.84
N ASP A 13 5.67 10.25 11.68
CA ASP A 13 6.92 9.66 11.22
C ASP A 13 6.83 8.14 11.13
N PHE A 14 6.83 7.62 9.90
CA PHE A 14 6.84 6.19 9.61
C PHE A 14 8.26 5.58 9.58
N THR A 15 9.32 6.37 9.80
CA THR A 15 10.69 5.86 9.65
C THR A 15 11.03 4.72 10.62
N GLY A 16 11.87 3.81 10.12
CA GLY A 16 12.39 2.67 10.87
C GLY A 16 12.09 1.33 10.20
N TYR A 17 12.29 0.27 10.98
CA TYR A 17 12.07 -1.11 10.56
C TYR A 17 10.71 -1.61 11.04
N TRP A 18 10.04 -2.37 10.19
CA TRP A 18 8.68 -2.83 10.42
C TRP A 18 8.55 -4.28 10.00
N VAL A 19 7.85 -5.10 10.78
CA VAL A 19 7.54 -6.48 10.44
C VAL A 19 6.06 -6.65 10.15
N SER A 20 5.73 -7.36 9.08
CA SER A 20 4.35 -7.75 8.77
C SER A 20 3.81 -8.68 9.86
N VAL A 21 2.67 -8.32 10.44
CA VAL A 21 1.92 -9.15 11.37
C VAL A 21 0.68 -9.68 10.66
N ILE A 22 0.60 -11.00 10.53
CA ILE A 22 -0.41 -11.67 9.72
C ILE A 22 -1.54 -12.12 10.65
N SER A 23 -2.46 -11.20 10.91
CA SER A 23 -3.69 -11.43 11.69
C SER A 23 -4.90 -11.74 10.81
N GLU A 24 -4.80 -11.50 9.50
CA GLU A 24 -5.88 -11.59 8.52
C GLU A 24 -5.45 -12.46 7.35
N ASP A 25 -6.41 -13.13 6.71
CA ASP A 25 -6.19 -13.88 5.47
C ASP A 25 -5.02 -14.86 5.51
N TRP A 26 -4.73 -15.41 6.70
CA TRP A 26 -3.56 -16.25 6.94
C TRP A 26 -3.43 -17.37 5.90
N ARG A 27 -4.56 -18.02 5.56
CA ARG A 27 -4.65 -19.08 4.54
C ARG A 27 -4.09 -18.65 3.17
N TRP A 28 -4.26 -17.39 2.78
CA TRP A 28 -3.85 -16.87 1.46
C TRP A 28 -2.56 -16.04 1.52
N ARG A 29 -2.10 -15.67 2.72
CA ARG A 29 -0.84 -14.91 2.93
C ARG A 29 0.35 -15.80 3.29
N MET A 30 0.11 -16.95 3.94
CA MET A 30 1.16 -17.90 4.33
C MET A 30 1.25 -19.12 3.42
N VAL A 31 0.24 -19.36 2.59
CA VAL A 31 0.18 -20.48 1.65
C VAL A 31 -0.24 -19.92 0.31
N VAL A 32 0.48 -20.28 -0.75
CA VAL A 32 0.07 -19.99 -2.11
C VAL A 32 -1.25 -20.72 -2.37
N PRO A 33 -2.36 -20.01 -2.62
CA PRO A 33 -3.63 -20.68 -2.88
C PRO A 33 -3.54 -21.51 -4.15
N ALA A 34 -4.39 -22.54 -4.25
CA ALA A 34 -4.48 -23.33 -5.47
C ALA A 34 -4.88 -22.45 -6.66
N ARG A 35 -4.48 -22.87 -7.86
CA ARG A 35 -5.03 -22.33 -9.12
C ARG A 35 -6.57 -22.43 -9.07
N GLY A 36 -7.26 -21.37 -9.47
CA GLY A 36 -8.72 -21.27 -9.39
C GLY A 36 -9.27 -20.85 -8.02
N ASP A 37 -8.47 -20.82 -6.94
CA ASP A 37 -8.89 -20.30 -5.63
C ASP A 37 -8.78 -18.77 -5.58
N TYR A 38 -9.85 -18.12 -6.02
CA TYR A 38 -9.98 -16.65 -6.03
C TYR A 38 -10.94 -16.15 -4.94
N ALA A 39 -11.08 -16.92 -3.86
CA ALA A 39 -11.95 -16.55 -2.76
C ALA A 39 -11.62 -15.14 -2.23
N SER A 40 -12.68 -14.36 -1.98
CA SER A 40 -12.65 -12.98 -1.51
C SER A 40 -12.01 -11.96 -2.46
N ILE A 41 -11.72 -12.33 -3.71
CA ILE A 41 -11.34 -11.37 -4.75
C ILE A 41 -12.54 -11.13 -5.65
N PRO A 42 -12.95 -9.88 -5.90
CA PRO A 42 -13.99 -9.53 -6.86
C PRO A 42 -13.49 -9.67 -8.31
N ILE A 43 -12.97 -10.85 -8.65
CA ILE A 43 -12.37 -11.12 -9.96
C ILE A 43 -13.45 -11.22 -11.03
N GLY A 44 -13.31 -10.43 -12.09
CA GLY A 44 -14.20 -10.44 -13.25
C GLY A 44 -13.90 -11.59 -14.22
N ALA A 45 -14.70 -11.70 -15.27
CA ALA A 45 -14.60 -12.81 -16.23
C ALA A 45 -13.23 -12.88 -16.93
N GLU A 46 -12.70 -11.74 -17.37
CA GLU A 46 -11.40 -11.68 -18.04
C GLU A 46 -10.24 -11.92 -17.05
N GLY A 47 -10.32 -11.36 -15.84
CA GLY A 47 -9.35 -11.63 -14.78
C GLY A 47 -9.28 -13.11 -14.44
N ARG A 48 -10.44 -13.77 -14.32
CA ARG A 48 -10.53 -15.23 -14.11
C ARG A 48 -9.92 -16.00 -15.27
N ARG A 49 -10.24 -15.64 -16.52
CA ARG A 49 -9.69 -16.30 -17.70
C ARG A 49 -8.16 -16.26 -17.72
N VAL A 50 -7.57 -15.10 -17.39
CA VAL A 50 -6.11 -14.93 -17.34
C VAL A 50 -5.50 -15.66 -16.14
N ALA A 51 -6.09 -15.54 -14.95
CA ALA A 51 -5.62 -16.23 -13.75
C ALA A 51 -5.69 -17.75 -13.90
N ASP A 52 -6.69 -18.26 -14.63
CA ASP A 52 -6.84 -19.68 -14.92
C ASP A 52 -5.76 -20.18 -15.89
N LEU A 53 -4.97 -19.33 -16.56
CA LEU A 53 -3.83 -19.74 -17.39
C LEU A 53 -2.53 -19.86 -16.60
N TRP A 54 -2.48 -19.33 -15.38
CA TRP A 54 -1.30 -19.38 -14.53
C TRP A 54 -0.97 -20.82 -14.13
N ASP A 55 0.32 -21.16 -14.18
CA ASP A 55 0.83 -22.50 -13.90
C ASP A 55 1.89 -22.45 -12.79
N PRO A 56 1.59 -22.95 -11.57
CA PRO A 56 2.54 -22.92 -10.45
C PRO A 56 3.84 -23.67 -10.73
N ASP A 57 3.81 -24.67 -11.61
CA ASP A 57 4.96 -25.52 -11.91
C ASP A 57 5.85 -24.94 -13.04
N ASN A 58 5.44 -23.81 -13.63
CA ASN A 58 6.12 -23.19 -14.77
C ASN A 58 6.15 -21.66 -14.68
N ILE A 59 6.68 -21.16 -13.57
CA ILE A 59 6.90 -19.72 -13.36
C ILE A 59 8.18 -19.29 -14.07
N GLY A 60 8.03 -18.56 -15.17
CA GLY A 60 9.16 -17.96 -15.89
C GLY A 60 9.78 -16.76 -15.16
N PRO A 61 11.00 -16.34 -15.56
CA PRO A 61 11.68 -15.19 -14.95
C PRO A 61 10.87 -13.87 -15.06
N ASP A 62 10.08 -13.72 -16.12
CA ASP A 62 9.20 -12.56 -16.32
C ASP A 62 8.00 -12.53 -15.36
N GLU A 63 7.70 -13.67 -14.72
CA GLU A 63 6.57 -13.82 -13.80
C GLU A 63 7.01 -13.84 -12.34
N ALA A 64 8.24 -14.26 -12.06
CA ALA A 64 8.77 -14.42 -10.70
C ALA A 64 8.66 -13.14 -9.84
N CYS A 65 8.80 -11.97 -10.46
CA CYS A 65 8.67 -10.69 -9.76
C CYS A 65 7.24 -10.12 -9.71
N LYS A 66 6.28 -10.69 -10.44
CA LYS A 66 4.89 -10.18 -10.48
C LYS A 66 4.16 -10.22 -9.12
N PRO A 67 4.36 -11.21 -8.23
CA PRO A 67 3.79 -11.17 -6.88
C PRO A 67 4.24 -9.97 -6.02
N TYR A 68 5.34 -9.32 -6.40
CA TYR A 68 5.93 -8.19 -5.70
C TYR A 68 5.52 -6.84 -6.29
N GLY A 69 4.56 -6.80 -7.23
CA GLY A 69 4.04 -5.56 -7.78
C GLY A 69 3.36 -4.67 -6.74
N ALA A 70 3.28 -3.36 -7.02
CA ALA A 70 2.80 -2.35 -6.07
C ALA A 70 1.46 -2.69 -5.39
N ALA A 71 0.50 -3.25 -6.13
CA ALA A 71 -0.82 -3.56 -5.58
C ALA A 71 -0.84 -4.82 -4.69
N GLY A 72 0.20 -5.66 -4.74
CA GLY A 72 0.32 -6.90 -3.96
C GLY A 72 1.37 -6.84 -2.83
N ILE A 73 2.41 -6.04 -3.00
CA ILE A 73 3.64 -6.10 -2.17
C ILE A 73 3.39 -5.87 -0.68
N MET A 74 2.48 -4.97 -0.31
CA MET A 74 2.18 -4.69 1.10
C MET A 74 1.50 -5.87 1.82
N ARG A 75 1.00 -6.87 1.07
CA ARG A 75 0.44 -8.12 1.60
C ARG A 75 1.44 -9.26 1.65
N VAL A 76 2.61 -9.12 1.04
CA VAL A 76 3.66 -10.15 1.11
C VAL A 76 4.21 -10.22 2.54
N PRO A 77 4.29 -11.40 3.18
CA PRO A 77 4.99 -11.56 4.44
C PRO A 77 6.45 -11.11 4.33
N GLY A 78 6.88 -10.23 5.23
CA GLY A 78 8.24 -9.71 5.23
C GLY A 78 8.39 -8.52 6.16
N ARG A 79 9.48 -7.77 5.94
CA ARG A 79 9.80 -6.52 6.62
C ARG A 79 9.88 -5.37 5.64
N LEU A 80 9.66 -4.19 6.20
CA LEU A 80 9.88 -2.93 5.52
C LEU A 80 10.95 -2.13 6.23
N HIS A 81 11.71 -1.39 5.45
CA HIS A 81 12.55 -0.30 5.93
C HIS A 81 12.05 1.01 5.32
N ILE A 82 11.62 1.93 6.18
CA ILE A 82 11.04 3.21 5.76
C ILE A 82 12.00 4.34 6.11
N THR A 83 12.37 5.15 5.13
CA THR A 83 13.31 6.27 5.28
C THR A 83 12.83 7.50 4.51
N TRP A 84 13.33 8.68 4.90
CA TRP A 84 13.23 9.86 4.04
C TRP A 84 14.43 9.88 3.09
N GLU A 85 14.16 9.81 1.78
CA GLU A 85 15.19 10.02 0.75
C GLU A 85 15.55 11.51 0.67
N ASN A 86 14.56 12.38 0.90
CA ASN A 86 14.68 13.84 0.99
C ASN A 86 13.44 14.42 1.72
N GLU A 87 13.33 15.75 1.80
CA GLU A 87 12.28 16.47 2.57
C GLU A 87 10.83 16.19 2.12
N SER A 88 10.63 15.66 0.90
CA SER A 88 9.32 15.42 0.30
C SER A 88 9.15 14.02 -0.29
N THR A 89 10.12 13.12 -0.12
CA THR A 89 10.04 11.75 -0.66
C THR A 89 10.31 10.74 0.42
N LEU A 90 9.27 9.97 0.78
CA LEU A 90 9.40 8.81 1.65
C LEU A 90 9.76 7.60 0.78
N ARG A 91 10.68 6.77 1.24
CA ARG A 91 11.11 5.54 0.60
C ARG A 91 10.71 4.36 1.47
N ILE A 92 10.14 3.33 0.84
CA ILE A 92 9.85 2.04 1.47
C ILE A 92 10.61 0.96 0.71
N ASP A 93 11.54 0.30 1.39
CA ASP A 93 12.20 -0.91 0.89
C ASP A 93 11.56 -2.14 1.51
N THR A 94 11.42 -3.22 0.75
CA THR A 94 10.97 -4.54 1.24
C THR A 94 12.12 -5.53 1.27
N ASP A 95 12.17 -6.39 2.28
CA ASP A 95 13.16 -7.48 2.30
C ASP A 95 12.75 -8.58 1.32
N ALA A 96 11.50 -9.01 1.37
CA ALA A 96 10.88 -9.94 0.44
C ALA A 96 10.73 -9.27 -0.94
N GLY A 97 11.41 -9.86 -1.93
CA GLY A 97 11.39 -9.39 -3.31
C GLY A 97 12.31 -8.19 -3.58
N MET A 98 12.95 -7.60 -2.57
CA MET A 98 13.84 -6.44 -2.69
C MET A 98 13.24 -5.30 -3.54
N GLN A 99 12.00 -4.91 -3.24
CA GLN A 99 11.32 -3.83 -3.95
C GLN A 99 11.54 -2.50 -3.24
N THR A 100 11.57 -1.41 -4.01
CA THR A 100 11.63 -0.05 -3.48
C THR A 100 10.47 0.77 -4.02
N ARG A 101 9.71 1.40 -3.13
CA ARG A 101 8.64 2.35 -3.45
C ARG A 101 9.02 3.75 -3.01
N TYR A 102 8.75 4.74 -3.86
CA TYR A 102 8.95 6.16 -3.55
C TYR A 102 7.59 6.86 -3.48
N PHE A 103 7.33 7.52 -2.36
CA PHE A 103 6.10 8.27 -2.10
C PHE A 103 6.41 9.75 -2.14
N HIS A 104 5.97 10.42 -3.21
CA HIS A 104 6.23 11.83 -3.45
C HIS A 104 5.13 12.68 -2.82
N LEU A 105 5.46 13.38 -1.72
CA LEU A 105 4.54 14.23 -0.98
C LEU A 105 4.12 15.45 -1.80
N ASN A 106 2.81 15.67 -1.89
CA ASN A 106 2.20 16.80 -2.61
C ASN A 106 2.71 16.93 -4.06
N GLY A 107 3.17 15.82 -4.64
CA GLY A 107 3.61 15.76 -6.02
C GLY A 107 2.43 15.64 -6.98
N GLN A 108 2.76 15.68 -8.28
CA GLN A 108 1.85 15.27 -9.34
C GLN A 108 2.52 14.16 -10.13
N THR A 109 1.74 13.21 -10.62
CA THR A 109 2.26 12.18 -11.51
C THR A 109 2.81 12.84 -12.78
N PRO A 110 4.08 12.61 -13.15
CA PRO A 110 4.64 13.13 -14.40
C PRO A 110 3.86 12.60 -15.61
N SER A 111 3.62 13.47 -16.60
CA SER A 111 2.84 13.11 -17.79
C SER A 111 3.54 12.10 -18.71
N GLU A 112 4.87 12.06 -18.69
CA GLU A 112 5.69 11.18 -19.53
C GLU A 112 6.54 10.24 -18.68
N MET A 113 5.88 9.32 -17.98
CA MET A 113 6.54 8.28 -17.19
C MET A 113 6.45 6.92 -17.85
N LYS A 114 7.58 6.21 -17.93
CA LYS A 114 7.60 4.78 -18.26
C LYS A 114 7.07 3.98 -17.06
N PRO A 115 6.14 3.03 -17.26
CA PRO A 115 5.68 2.16 -16.19
C PRO A 115 6.80 1.38 -15.53
N THR A 116 6.68 1.15 -14.22
CA THR A 116 7.58 0.29 -13.44
C THR A 116 6.76 -0.70 -12.62
N LEU A 117 7.39 -1.74 -12.08
CA LEU A 117 6.68 -2.72 -11.24
C LEU A 117 6.02 -2.07 -10.02
N GLN A 118 6.61 -1.01 -9.49
CA GLN A 118 6.12 -0.26 -8.33
C GLN A 118 5.29 0.99 -8.69
N GLY A 119 5.23 1.33 -9.98
CA GLY A 119 4.57 2.55 -10.47
C GLY A 119 5.14 3.85 -9.89
N TYR A 120 4.31 4.89 -9.92
CA TYR A 120 4.58 6.20 -9.34
C TYR A 120 3.55 6.54 -8.27
N SER A 121 4.01 6.85 -7.08
CA SER A 121 3.14 7.10 -5.94
C SER A 121 3.15 8.57 -5.53
N VAL A 122 2.00 9.20 -5.61
CA VAL A 122 1.75 10.53 -5.03
C VAL A 122 1.17 10.34 -3.65
N ALA A 123 1.74 11.02 -2.66
CA ALA A 123 1.30 10.91 -1.28
C ALA A 123 0.83 12.26 -0.74
N GLN A 124 -0.21 12.24 0.07
CA GLN A 124 -0.72 13.41 0.77
C GLN A 124 -1.22 13.00 2.15
N TRP A 125 -1.08 13.89 3.11
CA TRP A 125 -1.75 13.69 4.40
C TRP A 125 -3.24 13.91 4.19
N ALA A 126 -4.07 12.94 4.60
CA ALA A 126 -5.51 13.11 4.50
C ALA A 126 -5.93 14.40 5.23
N VAL A 127 -7.03 15.03 4.87
CA VAL A 127 -7.58 16.13 5.66
C VAL A 127 -8.67 15.53 6.54
N PRO A 128 -8.63 15.69 7.88
CA PRO A 128 -9.69 15.18 8.73
C PRO A 128 -11.05 15.72 8.25
N PRO A 129 -12.13 14.91 8.21
CA PRO A 129 -13.45 15.40 7.84
C PRO A 129 -13.83 16.54 8.79
N GLY A 130 -13.87 17.78 8.27
CA GLY A 130 -14.01 18.98 9.08
C GLY A 130 -13.33 20.23 8.50
N GLY A 131 -12.45 20.07 7.50
CA GLY A 131 -11.99 21.16 6.64
C GLY A 131 -12.99 21.41 5.50
N THR A 132 -13.44 22.64 5.34
CA THR A 132 -14.46 23.06 4.36
C THR A 132 -14.12 22.66 2.92
N SER A 133 -14.76 21.60 2.40
CA SER A 133 -15.14 21.53 0.99
C SER A 133 -16.65 21.81 0.91
N ALA A 134 -17.01 22.93 0.30
CA ALA A 134 -18.38 23.19 -0.09
C ALA A 134 -18.77 22.15 -1.14
N GLY A 135 -19.59 21.17 -0.78
CA GLY A 135 -20.21 20.25 -1.74
C GLY A 135 -20.60 18.89 -1.17
N SER A 136 -21.91 18.69 -1.01
CA SER A 136 -22.62 17.40 -1.01
C SER A 136 -22.58 16.54 0.27
N GLY A 137 -23.52 16.86 1.17
CA GLY A 137 -24.51 15.91 1.70
C GLY A 137 -24.03 14.75 2.59
N LEU A 138 -24.16 14.93 3.91
CA LEU A 138 -24.89 14.08 4.88
C LEU A 138 -24.83 14.78 6.25
N GLY A 139 -25.92 14.69 7.02
CA GLY A 139 -26.31 15.65 8.07
C GLY A 139 -25.35 15.85 9.24
N ALA A 140 -25.23 17.11 9.65
CA ALA A 140 -24.42 17.59 10.76
C ALA A 140 -25.00 17.23 12.14
N VAL A 141 -24.13 16.83 13.06
CA VAL A 141 -24.33 17.06 14.51
C VAL A 141 -23.13 17.86 15.00
N ALA A 142 -23.36 19.14 15.25
CA ALA A 142 -22.38 20.07 15.77
C ALA A 142 -22.15 19.85 17.27
N GLY A 143 -20.88 19.81 17.69
CA GLY A 143 -20.53 19.96 19.10
C GLY A 143 -19.25 19.26 19.53
N ARG A 144 -18.09 19.76 19.07
CA ARG A 144 -16.77 19.67 19.76
C ARG A 144 -15.72 20.46 18.97
N THR A 145 -15.62 21.75 19.24
CA THR A 145 -14.44 22.56 18.93
C THR A 145 -13.32 22.19 19.90
N ALA A 146 -12.52 21.17 19.57
CA ALA A 146 -11.19 20.89 20.10
C ALA A 146 -10.53 19.81 19.21
N ALA A 147 -9.28 20.05 18.78
CA ALA A 147 -8.48 19.27 17.82
C ALA A 147 -8.76 19.53 16.32
N ILE A 148 -8.59 20.78 15.89
CA ILE A 148 -8.23 21.09 14.50
C ILE A 148 -6.70 20.95 14.41
N ALA A 149 -6.16 19.74 14.26
CA ALA A 149 -4.76 19.50 13.86
C ALA A 149 -4.49 17.98 13.73
N GLN A 150 -3.74 17.61 12.69
CA GLN A 150 -3.14 16.28 12.46
C GLN A 150 -4.09 15.19 11.95
N SER A 151 -4.28 15.13 10.63
CA SER A 151 -4.51 13.80 10.05
C SER A 151 -3.26 12.96 10.26
N ARG A 152 -3.48 11.75 10.80
CA ARG A 152 -2.45 10.73 10.99
C ARG A 152 -2.38 9.73 9.84
N THR A 153 -3.28 9.89 8.86
CA THR A 153 -3.39 9.01 7.70
C THR A 153 -2.60 9.60 6.55
N LEU A 154 -1.61 8.86 6.05
CA LEU A 154 -0.97 9.15 4.78
C LEU A 154 -1.74 8.43 3.67
N GLU A 155 -2.39 9.19 2.79
CA GLU A 155 -3.01 8.67 1.58
C GLU A 155 -1.96 8.62 0.47
N VAL A 156 -1.87 7.49 -0.21
CA VAL A 156 -0.94 7.24 -1.30
C VAL A 156 -1.71 6.75 -2.51
N ARG A 157 -1.53 7.38 -3.66
CA ARG A 157 -2.11 6.96 -4.93
C ARG A 157 -1.01 6.57 -5.89
N THR A 158 -1.05 5.34 -6.38
CA THR A 158 -0.08 4.79 -7.31
C THR A 158 -0.72 4.53 -8.67
N THR A 159 -0.02 4.96 -9.72
CA THR A 159 -0.38 4.75 -11.14
C THR A 159 0.86 4.32 -11.92
N HIS A 160 0.74 4.07 -13.24
CA HIS A 160 1.87 3.67 -14.10
C HIS A 160 2.55 2.38 -13.61
N MET A 161 1.76 1.46 -13.05
CA MET A 161 2.25 0.16 -12.60
C MET A 161 2.35 -0.78 -13.79
N LEU A 162 3.40 -1.61 -13.84
CA LEU A 162 3.40 -2.76 -14.73
C LEU A 162 2.34 -3.78 -14.26
N PRO A 163 1.69 -4.51 -15.18
CA PRO A 163 0.80 -5.62 -14.82
C PRO A 163 1.52 -6.64 -13.95
N ALA A 164 0.88 -7.03 -12.85
CA ALA A 164 1.45 -7.98 -11.89
C ALA A 164 0.33 -8.73 -11.15
N TYR A 165 0.63 -9.33 -10.00
CA TYR A 165 -0.33 -10.17 -9.28
C TYR A 165 -0.83 -9.55 -7.97
N LEU A 166 -2.15 -9.66 -7.75
CA LEU A 166 -2.82 -9.36 -6.47
C LEU A 166 -2.63 -10.49 -5.45
N ARG A 167 -2.37 -11.70 -5.94
CA ARG A 167 -2.17 -12.90 -5.14
C ARG A 167 -1.22 -13.84 -5.86
N TRP A 168 -0.41 -14.58 -5.10
CA TRP A 168 0.63 -15.48 -5.61
C TRP A 168 0.15 -16.57 -6.59
N ASN A 169 -1.14 -16.87 -6.64
CA ASN A 169 -1.73 -17.83 -7.56
C ASN A 169 -2.14 -17.22 -8.91
N GLY A 170 -1.44 -16.18 -9.36
CA GLY A 170 -1.58 -15.59 -10.68
C GLY A 170 -2.79 -14.67 -10.88
N VAL A 171 -3.48 -14.26 -9.81
CA VAL A 171 -4.61 -13.32 -9.95
C VAL A 171 -4.08 -11.96 -10.39
N PRO A 172 -4.42 -11.48 -11.59
CA PRO A 172 -3.74 -10.33 -12.17
C PRO A 172 -4.35 -9.00 -11.70
N TYR A 173 -3.54 -7.95 -11.81
CA TYR A 173 -4.02 -6.59 -12.06
C TYR A 173 -3.36 -6.06 -13.36
N SER A 174 -4.04 -5.17 -14.06
CA SER A 174 -3.68 -4.66 -15.38
C SER A 174 -2.79 -3.41 -15.30
N ALA A 175 -2.32 -2.93 -16.46
CA ALA A 175 -1.59 -1.65 -16.54
C ALA A 175 -2.50 -0.43 -16.26
N ASP A 176 -3.82 -0.60 -16.39
CA ASP A 176 -4.82 0.43 -16.13
C ASP A 176 -5.28 0.43 -14.66
N ALA A 177 -4.75 -0.47 -13.84
CA ALA A 177 -5.07 -0.53 -12.43
C ALA A 177 -4.65 0.77 -11.70
N ALA A 178 -5.53 1.27 -10.85
CA ALA A 178 -5.27 2.36 -9.92
C ALA A 178 -5.21 1.81 -8.49
N LEU A 179 -4.13 2.16 -7.79
CA LEU A 179 -3.90 1.75 -6.41
C LEU A 179 -4.08 2.96 -5.50
N ALA A 180 -4.92 2.83 -4.48
CA ALA A 180 -5.00 3.76 -3.36
C ALA A 180 -4.67 3.04 -2.06
N GLU A 181 -3.80 3.63 -1.26
CA GLU A 181 -3.39 3.09 0.04
C GLU A 181 -3.53 4.16 1.12
N TYR A 182 -3.93 3.72 2.32
CA TYR A 182 -4.10 4.57 3.48
C TYR A 182 -3.27 3.99 4.62
N TYR A 183 -2.25 4.74 5.05
CA TYR A 183 -1.33 4.34 6.11
C TYR A 183 -1.70 5.05 7.41
N ASP A 184 -2.11 4.28 8.41
CA ASP A 184 -2.53 4.77 9.71
C ASP A 184 -1.56 4.32 10.80
N LEU A 185 -0.81 5.26 11.38
CA LEU A 185 0.08 4.97 12.52
C LEU A 185 -0.72 4.89 13.83
N ILE A 186 -0.48 3.83 14.59
CA ILE A 186 -1.14 3.55 15.87
C ILE A 186 -0.08 3.33 16.93
N GLU A 187 -0.08 4.19 17.94
CA GLU A 187 0.68 3.97 19.17
C GLU A 187 -0.23 3.29 20.18
N ARG A 188 0.20 2.14 20.68
CA ARG A 188 -0.56 1.35 21.64
C ARG A 188 -0.15 1.74 23.07
N PRO A 189 -1.05 1.59 24.07
CA PRO A 189 -0.72 1.90 25.47
C PRO A 189 0.44 1.07 26.05
N ASP A 190 0.79 -0.05 25.43
CA ASP A 190 1.92 -0.91 25.81
C ASP A 190 3.26 -0.42 25.23
N GLY A 191 3.28 0.73 24.54
CA GLY A 191 4.46 1.30 23.91
C GLY A 191 4.79 0.70 22.54
N ASN A 192 4.05 -0.31 22.07
CA ASN A 192 4.25 -0.84 20.72
C ASN A 192 3.67 0.13 19.68
N ILE A 193 4.46 0.40 18.64
CA ILE A 193 4.03 1.21 17.50
C ILE A 193 3.67 0.27 16.35
N TRP A 194 2.52 0.51 15.75
CA TRP A 194 1.99 -0.22 14.61
C TRP A 194 1.63 0.76 13.50
N PHE A 195 1.56 0.28 12.28
CA PHE A 195 0.70 0.92 11.30
C PHE A 195 -0.15 -0.11 10.57
N VAL A 196 -1.30 0.36 10.10
CA VAL A 196 -2.21 -0.40 9.26
C VAL A 196 -2.19 0.22 7.87
N VAL A 197 -2.13 -0.63 6.85
CA VAL A 197 -2.29 -0.21 5.45
C VAL A 197 -3.63 -0.74 4.98
N THR A 198 -4.53 0.16 4.59
CA THR A 198 -5.72 -0.21 3.81
C THR A 198 -5.39 -0.01 2.34
N THR A 199 -5.49 -1.07 1.55
CA THR A 199 -5.20 -1.07 0.11
C THR A 199 -6.49 -1.23 -0.67
N VAL A 200 -6.73 -0.35 -1.63
CA VAL A 200 -7.85 -0.39 -2.57
C VAL A 200 -7.27 -0.46 -3.99
N VAL A 201 -7.60 -1.52 -4.70
CA VAL A 201 -7.22 -1.69 -6.11
C VAL A 201 -8.46 -1.59 -6.97
N ASP A 202 -8.47 -0.63 -7.89
CA ASP A 202 -9.47 -0.51 -8.93
C ASP A 202 -8.82 -0.93 -10.26
N ASP A 203 -9.41 -1.91 -10.93
CA ASP A 203 -8.94 -2.42 -12.23
C ASP A 203 -10.14 -2.86 -13.07
N PRO A 204 -10.60 -2.01 -14.01
CA PRO A 204 -11.81 -2.28 -14.78
C PRO A 204 -11.66 -3.46 -15.75
N LEU A 205 -10.44 -3.95 -16.01
CA LEU A 205 -10.21 -5.06 -16.91
C LEU A 205 -10.38 -6.42 -16.19
N TYR A 206 -9.83 -6.55 -14.98
CA TYR A 206 -9.76 -7.84 -14.29
C TYR A 206 -10.65 -7.95 -13.05
N LEU A 207 -11.20 -6.84 -12.54
CA LEU A 207 -12.04 -6.82 -11.34
C LEU A 207 -13.46 -6.29 -11.65
N ASP A 208 -14.47 -6.88 -11.01
CA ASP A 208 -15.88 -6.45 -11.14
C ASP A 208 -16.21 -5.27 -10.20
N GLN A 209 -15.41 -5.07 -9.16
CA GLN A 209 -15.51 -3.98 -8.19
C GLN A 209 -14.13 -3.78 -7.52
N PRO A 210 -13.89 -2.64 -6.86
CA PRO A 210 -12.62 -2.42 -6.17
C PRO A 210 -12.30 -3.53 -5.17
N TYR A 211 -11.06 -4.04 -5.22
CA TYR A 211 -10.56 -5.03 -4.28
C TYR A 211 -9.93 -4.31 -3.07
N VAL A 212 -10.53 -4.48 -1.90
CA VAL A 212 -10.10 -3.82 -0.66
C VAL A 212 -9.48 -4.85 0.29
N THR A 213 -8.32 -4.52 0.83
CA THR A 213 -7.60 -5.36 1.78
C THR A 213 -6.89 -4.54 2.86
N SER A 214 -6.49 -5.18 3.95
CA SER A 214 -5.69 -4.59 5.01
C SER A 214 -4.42 -5.41 5.31
N ALA A 215 -3.39 -4.72 5.81
CA ALA A 215 -2.17 -5.33 6.31
C ALA A 215 -1.66 -4.57 7.54
N ASN A 216 -1.22 -5.33 8.56
CA ASN A 216 -0.73 -4.79 9.83
C ASN A 216 0.79 -4.92 9.90
N PHE A 217 1.47 -3.87 10.38
CA PHE A 217 2.91 -3.84 10.57
C PHE A 217 3.24 -3.37 11.99
N LYS A 218 4.22 -4.01 12.61
CA LYS A 218 4.72 -3.65 13.95
C LYS A 218 6.14 -3.11 13.84
N LYS A 219 6.45 -2.01 14.54
CA LYS A 219 7.80 -1.42 14.57
C LYS A 219 8.79 -2.36 15.28
N GLU A 220 9.98 -2.51 14.70
CA GLU A 220 11.12 -3.19 15.30
C GLU A 220 12.16 -2.16 15.80
N SER A 221 13.05 -2.59 16.69
CA SER A 221 14.05 -1.70 17.31
C SER A 221 15.16 -1.27 16.34
N ASP A 222 15.51 -2.15 15.40
CA ASP A 222 16.68 -2.07 14.55
C ASP A 222 16.56 -3.03 13.35
N ASP A 223 17.65 -3.18 12.61
CA ASP A 223 17.77 -3.98 11.38
C ASP A 223 18.21 -5.43 11.61
N SER A 224 18.35 -5.89 12.86
CA SER A 224 18.95 -7.20 13.19
C SER A 224 18.24 -8.41 12.57
N LYS A 225 17.00 -8.23 12.10
CA LYS A 225 16.18 -9.27 11.45
C LYS A 225 15.91 -8.99 9.97
N TRP A 226 16.50 -7.93 9.41
CA TRP A 226 16.41 -7.62 8.00
C TRP A 226 17.08 -8.73 7.18
N ASN A 227 16.35 -9.34 6.25
CA ASN A 227 16.82 -10.47 5.46
C ASN A 227 16.38 -10.35 4.00
N PRO A 228 17.07 -9.51 3.19
CA PRO A 228 16.65 -9.22 1.83
C PRO A 228 16.82 -10.44 0.93
N VAL A 229 15.75 -10.80 0.20
CA VAL A 229 15.75 -11.90 -0.77
C VAL A 229 15.19 -11.39 -2.11
N PRO A 230 15.97 -11.38 -3.20
CA PRO A 230 15.50 -10.93 -4.51
C PRO A 230 14.30 -11.73 -5.01
N CYS A 231 13.41 -11.12 -5.79
CA CYS A 231 12.26 -11.83 -6.35
C CYS A 231 12.62 -12.96 -7.35
N LEU A 232 13.84 -12.94 -7.89
CA LEU A 232 14.35 -14.00 -8.79
C LEU A 232 15.03 -15.17 -8.04
N GLU A 233 15.26 -15.03 -6.73
CA GLU A 233 15.96 -16.03 -5.90
C GLU A 233 15.01 -16.70 -4.89
N GLN A 234 13.70 -16.55 -5.08
CA GLN A 234 12.65 -17.09 -4.20
C GLN A 234 11.98 -18.35 -4.73
#